data_AF-A0A1Y5PC49-F1
#
_entry.id   AF-A0A1Y5PC49-F1
#
_cell.length_a   1.000
_cell.length_b   1.000
_cell.length_c   1.000
_cell.angle_alpha   90.00
_cell.angle_beta   90.00
_cell.angle_gamma   90.00
#
_symmetry.space_group_name_H-M   'P 1'
#
loop_
_entity.id
_entity.type
_entity.pdbx_description
1 polymer ?
#
loop_
_entity_poly.entity_id
_entity_poly.type
_entity_poly.pdbx_seq_one_letter_code
_entity_poly.pdbx_strand_id
1 'polypeptide(L)'
;MADDLDAVLTQLVVQSPADQQRLLGLIRATCGDTLSLTPLPAQTPVSAPETDAETVVAEFAEQFSIDVAAISDRQRESLTSALGAGAFGAVIQMFFADLLPRVRNGLEVLGLPVGWVPEEPVWDPGIDAADVLFNQLLPGVARLKSLDPVTTEVVRLRGAVAHNCRLCKSLREGNALDAGGSESMYDDIEHFESSELLTDAHKAALRYTDALIWSPARISPAVASAVREHFSQEQARELTLDVMRNASNKIAVSLKADQARVAEGTDRYVIDADGQTVFAEL
;
A
#
# COMPACT_ATOMS: atom_id res chain seq x y z
N MET A 1 -10.27 10.04 19.98
CA MET A 1 -11.24 9.28 19.17
C MET A 1 -10.43 8.22 18.47
N ALA A 2 -10.82 6.95 18.51
CA ALA A 2 -10.22 5.99 17.59
C ALA A 2 -10.50 6.52 16.17
N ASP A 3 -9.48 6.61 15.34
CA ASP A 3 -9.68 7.05 13.96
C ASP A 3 -10.61 6.05 13.27
N ASP A 4 -11.75 6.55 12.78
CA ASP A 4 -12.66 5.73 11.98
C ASP A 4 -12.03 5.53 10.59
N LEU A 5 -11.09 4.60 10.53
CA LEU A 5 -10.36 4.27 9.30
C LEU A 5 -11.30 3.76 8.21
N ASP A 6 -12.43 3.14 8.56
CA ASP A 6 -13.41 2.69 7.57
C ASP A 6 -14.13 3.89 6.93
N ALA A 7 -14.44 4.94 7.69
CA ALA A 7 -14.94 6.20 7.12
C ALA A 7 -13.91 6.89 6.21
N VAL A 8 -12.61 6.88 6.59
CA VAL A 8 -11.53 7.41 5.74
C VAL A 8 -11.39 6.60 4.44
N LEU A 9 -11.41 5.28 4.52
CA LEU A 9 -11.38 4.39 3.35
C LEU A 9 -12.61 4.62 2.45
N THR A 10 -13.78 4.83 3.03
CA THR A 10 -15.01 5.13 2.29
C THR A 10 -14.86 6.41 1.46
N GLN A 11 -14.29 7.48 2.02
CA GLN A 11 -13.99 8.72 1.28
C GLN A 11 -13.16 8.46 0.02
N LEU A 12 -12.14 7.61 0.12
CA LEU A 12 -11.26 7.25 -1.00
C LEU A 12 -11.94 6.39 -2.07
N VAL A 13 -12.97 5.62 -1.69
CA VAL A 13 -13.81 4.87 -2.62
C VAL A 13 -14.78 5.78 -3.37
N VAL A 14 -15.44 6.71 -2.65
CA VAL A 14 -16.53 7.54 -3.22
C VAL A 14 -16.08 8.86 -3.84
N GLN A 15 -14.80 9.23 -3.71
CA GLN A 15 -14.27 10.40 -4.42
C GLN A 15 -14.44 10.27 -5.93
N SER A 16 -14.83 11.38 -6.56
CA SER A 16 -15.08 11.45 -8.00
C SER A 16 -14.84 12.88 -8.54
N PRO A 17 -13.56 13.33 -8.62
CA PRO A 17 -13.20 14.69 -9.00
C PRO A 17 -13.85 15.10 -10.33
N ALA A 18 -14.32 16.35 -10.38
CA ALA A 18 -14.94 16.91 -11.57
C ALA A 18 -14.01 16.77 -12.78
N ASP A 19 -14.59 16.40 -13.93
CA ASP A 19 -13.92 16.22 -15.22
C ASP A 19 -12.84 15.11 -15.26
N GLN A 20 -12.73 14.27 -14.22
CA GLN A 20 -11.79 13.14 -14.16
C GLN A 20 -12.47 11.77 -14.00
N GLN A 21 -13.80 11.71 -14.01
CA GLN A 21 -14.55 10.48 -13.70
C GLN A 21 -14.20 9.33 -14.62
N ARG A 22 -14.01 9.63 -15.91
CA ARG A 22 -13.62 8.62 -16.91
C ARG A 22 -12.20 8.10 -16.66
N LEU A 23 -11.24 8.99 -16.43
CA LEU A 23 -9.86 8.60 -16.16
C LEU A 23 -9.75 7.76 -14.88
N LEU A 24 -10.48 8.13 -13.83
CA LEU A 24 -10.56 7.37 -12.59
C LEU A 24 -11.19 5.99 -12.80
N GLY A 25 -12.27 5.92 -13.60
CA GLY A 25 -12.90 4.65 -13.99
C GLY A 25 -11.95 3.73 -14.74
N LEU A 26 -11.15 4.27 -15.66
CA LEU A 26 -10.12 3.53 -16.38
C LEU A 26 -9.05 2.99 -15.43
N ILE A 27 -8.47 3.83 -14.57
CA ILE A 27 -7.44 3.42 -13.59
C ILE A 27 -7.97 2.31 -12.68
N ARG A 28 -9.21 2.46 -12.16
CA ARG A 28 -9.85 1.46 -11.31
C ARG A 28 -10.05 0.13 -12.03
N ALA A 29 -10.56 0.16 -13.27
CA ALA A 29 -10.76 -1.05 -14.08
C ALA A 29 -9.42 -1.74 -14.40
N THR A 30 -8.43 -1.00 -14.90
CA THR A 30 -7.11 -1.53 -15.24
C THR A 30 -6.44 -2.19 -14.04
N CYS A 31 -6.36 -1.53 -12.89
CA CYS A 31 -5.78 -2.13 -11.68
C CYS A 31 -6.55 -3.38 -11.24
N GLY A 32 -7.89 -3.34 -11.22
CA GLY A 32 -8.70 -4.52 -10.86
C GLY A 32 -8.42 -5.72 -11.78
N ASP A 33 -8.44 -5.49 -13.08
CA ASP A 33 -8.19 -6.52 -14.09
C ASP A 33 -6.77 -7.09 -13.99
N THR A 34 -5.75 -6.23 -13.88
CA THR A 34 -4.34 -6.63 -13.70
C THR A 34 -4.16 -7.51 -12.47
N LEU A 35 -4.87 -7.21 -11.38
CA LEU A 35 -4.80 -7.97 -10.14
C LEU A 35 -5.71 -9.20 -10.11
N SER A 36 -6.58 -9.35 -11.10
CA SER A 36 -7.67 -10.33 -11.10
C SER A 36 -8.58 -10.21 -9.86
N LEU A 37 -8.86 -8.96 -9.45
CA LEU A 37 -9.72 -8.61 -8.32
C LEU A 37 -10.88 -7.75 -8.81
N THR A 38 -12.01 -7.76 -8.11
CA THR A 38 -13.10 -6.81 -8.44
C THR A 38 -12.58 -5.38 -8.27
N PRO A 39 -12.64 -4.52 -9.30
CA PRO A 39 -12.16 -3.14 -9.19
C PRO A 39 -12.95 -2.35 -8.15
N LEU A 40 -12.41 -1.21 -7.71
CA LEU A 40 -13.21 -0.24 -6.95
C LEU A 40 -14.38 0.24 -7.82
N PRO A 41 -15.56 0.54 -7.24
CA PRO A 41 -16.67 1.09 -8.01
C PRO A 41 -16.25 2.43 -8.65
N ALA A 42 -16.84 2.82 -9.77
CA ALA A 42 -16.55 4.09 -10.44
C ALA A 42 -17.84 4.76 -10.92
N GLN A 43 -17.92 6.10 -10.82
CA GLN A 43 -19.09 6.86 -11.30
C GLN A 43 -19.27 6.71 -12.81
N THR A 44 -18.17 6.67 -13.56
CA THR A 44 -18.14 6.39 -14.99
C THR A 44 -17.34 5.12 -15.22
N PRO A 45 -18.00 3.94 -15.33
CA PRO A 45 -17.32 2.70 -15.65
C PRO A 45 -16.67 2.77 -17.04
N VAL A 46 -15.43 2.30 -17.15
CA VAL A 46 -14.65 2.28 -18.40
C VAL A 46 -14.10 0.87 -18.59
N SER A 47 -14.19 0.34 -19.81
CA SER A 47 -13.70 -1.00 -20.15
C SER A 47 -12.40 -1.00 -20.96
N ALA A 48 -12.03 0.12 -21.58
CA ALA A 48 -10.84 0.25 -22.41
C ALA A 48 -10.46 1.72 -22.60
N PRO A 49 -9.17 2.02 -22.86
CA PRO A 49 -8.74 3.35 -23.27
C PRO A 49 -9.28 3.71 -24.66
N GLU A 50 -9.63 4.99 -24.85
CA GLU A 50 -10.13 5.55 -26.13
C GLU A 50 -9.20 6.62 -26.72
N THR A 51 -8.21 7.08 -25.96
CA THR A 51 -7.23 8.09 -26.39
C THR A 51 -5.80 7.65 -26.12
N ASP A 52 -4.82 8.24 -26.81
CA ASP A 52 -3.40 7.95 -26.56
C ASP A 52 -2.99 8.25 -25.11
N ALA A 53 -3.54 9.34 -24.52
CA ALA A 53 -3.31 9.67 -23.13
C ALA A 53 -3.89 8.62 -22.18
N GLU A 54 -5.10 8.11 -22.46
CA GLU A 54 -5.71 7.01 -21.70
C GLU A 54 -4.90 5.72 -21.82
N THR A 55 -4.38 5.40 -23.01
CA THR A 55 -3.51 4.24 -23.23
C THR A 55 -2.25 4.32 -22.37
N VAL A 56 -1.58 5.48 -22.36
CA VAL A 56 -0.40 5.71 -21.51
C VAL A 56 -0.74 5.52 -20.02
N VAL A 57 -1.89 6.03 -19.57
CA VAL A 57 -2.32 5.88 -18.18
C VAL A 57 -2.63 4.42 -17.83
N ALA A 58 -3.31 3.69 -18.71
CA ALA A 58 -3.61 2.28 -18.52
C ALA A 58 -2.32 1.44 -18.45
N GLU A 59 -1.39 1.62 -19.39
CA GLU A 59 -0.08 0.93 -19.38
C GLU A 59 0.73 1.23 -18.12
N PHE A 60 0.70 2.48 -17.65
CA PHE A 60 1.37 2.86 -16.40
C PHE A 60 0.69 2.24 -15.17
N ALA A 61 -0.64 2.24 -15.11
CA ALA A 61 -1.42 1.64 -14.02
C ALA A 61 -1.23 0.11 -13.94
N GLU A 62 -1.18 -0.56 -15.09
CA GLU A 62 -0.87 -1.99 -15.19
C GLU A 62 0.53 -2.28 -14.64
N GLN A 63 1.56 -1.57 -15.13
CA GLN A 63 2.93 -1.75 -14.64
C GLN A 63 3.04 -1.42 -13.14
N PHE A 64 2.38 -0.36 -12.68
CA PHE A 64 2.32 0.00 -11.26
C PHE A 64 1.76 -1.13 -10.40
N SER A 65 0.74 -1.83 -10.91
CA SER A 65 0.07 -2.93 -10.20
C SER A 65 0.89 -4.22 -10.22
N ILE A 66 1.56 -4.54 -11.34
CA ILE A 66 2.41 -5.73 -11.50
C ILE A 66 3.70 -5.60 -10.68
N ASP A 67 4.48 -4.57 -10.97
CA ASP A 67 5.78 -4.34 -10.35
C ASP A 67 6.19 -2.87 -10.56
N VAL A 68 6.00 -2.07 -9.52
CA VAL A 68 6.33 -0.64 -9.54
C VAL A 68 7.84 -0.39 -9.72
N ALA A 69 8.69 -1.32 -9.28
CA ALA A 69 10.14 -1.17 -9.38
C ALA A 69 10.65 -1.29 -10.83
N ALA A 70 9.87 -1.96 -11.68
CA ALA A 70 10.16 -2.12 -13.10
C ALA A 70 9.64 -0.98 -13.99
N ILE A 71 8.99 0.06 -13.42
CA ILE A 71 8.62 1.25 -14.19
C ILE A 71 9.88 1.91 -14.76
N SER A 72 9.90 2.08 -16.08
CA SER A 72 11.03 2.67 -16.83
C SER A 72 10.97 4.20 -16.89
N ASP A 73 12.12 4.85 -17.14
CA ASP A 73 12.17 6.30 -17.34
C ASP A 73 11.28 6.75 -18.51
N ARG A 74 11.20 5.94 -19.56
CA ARG A 74 10.28 6.18 -20.69
C ARG A 74 8.81 6.22 -20.26
N GLN A 75 8.37 5.27 -19.44
CA GLN A 75 6.98 5.26 -18.94
C GLN A 75 6.68 6.52 -18.11
N ARG A 76 7.64 6.99 -17.29
CA ARG A 76 7.49 8.25 -16.52
C ARG A 76 7.39 9.46 -17.43
N GLU A 77 8.25 9.54 -18.45
CA GLU A 77 8.25 10.61 -19.45
C GLU A 77 6.93 10.63 -20.23
N SER A 78 6.43 9.46 -20.67
CA SER A 78 5.13 9.33 -21.34
C SER A 78 3.98 9.80 -20.46
N LEU A 79 3.91 9.35 -19.21
CA LEU A 79 2.86 9.75 -18.26
C LEU A 79 2.87 11.26 -18.02
N THR A 80 4.06 11.83 -17.79
CA THR A 80 4.23 13.27 -17.58
C THR A 80 3.85 14.06 -18.82
N SER A 81 4.19 13.57 -20.01
CA SER A 81 3.83 14.20 -21.28
C SER A 81 2.31 14.17 -21.53
N ALA A 82 1.64 13.08 -21.13
CA ALA A 82 0.21 12.90 -21.32
C ALA A 82 -0.62 13.75 -20.33
N LEU A 83 -0.19 13.86 -19.07
CA LEU A 83 -1.00 14.45 -17.99
C LEU A 83 -0.49 15.78 -17.45
N GLY A 84 0.77 16.15 -17.72
CA GLY A 84 1.41 17.33 -17.16
C GLY A 84 1.32 17.36 -15.62
N ALA A 85 0.75 18.44 -15.07
CA ALA A 85 0.55 18.60 -13.63
C ALA A 85 -0.39 17.53 -13.01
N GLY A 86 -1.23 16.87 -13.81
CA GLY A 86 -2.13 15.81 -13.36
C GLY A 86 -1.46 14.46 -13.07
N ALA A 87 -0.18 14.27 -13.45
CA ALA A 87 0.49 12.99 -13.31
C ALA A 87 0.57 12.49 -11.86
N PHE A 88 0.88 13.38 -10.91
CA PHE A 88 0.93 13.02 -9.48
C PHE A 88 -0.44 12.57 -8.95
N GLY A 89 -1.50 13.31 -9.30
CA GLY A 89 -2.88 12.95 -8.95
C GLY A 89 -3.26 11.58 -9.51
N ALA A 90 -2.94 11.29 -10.77
CA ALA A 90 -3.20 9.98 -11.37
C ALA A 90 -2.45 8.84 -10.66
N VAL A 91 -1.20 9.04 -10.24
CA VAL A 91 -0.44 8.04 -9.47
C VAL A 91 -1.06 7.78 -8.09
N ILE A 92 -1.58 8.82 -7.42
CA ILE A 92 -2.35 8.65 -6.17
C ILE A 92 -3.61 7.80 -6.44
N GLN A 93 -4.31 8.04 -7.54
CA GLN A 93 -5.47 7.23 -7.92
C GLN A 93 -5.09 5.78 -8.22
N MET A 94 -3.95 5.54 -8.87
CA MET A 94 -3.41 4.20 -9.10
C MET A 94 -3.09 3.49 -7.79
N PHE A 95 -2.53 4.19 -6.79
CA PHE A 95 -2.30 3.62 -5.47
C PHE A 95 -3.60 3.10 -4.84
N PHE A 96 -4.69 3.87 -4.86
CA PHE A 96 -5.97 3.40 -4.32
C PHE A 96 -6.57 2.26 -5.13
N ALA A 97 -6.56 2.38 -6.46
CA ALA A 97 -7.08 1.38 -7.37
C ALA A 97 -6.32 0.04 -7.28
N ASP A 98 -5.03 0.08 -6.96
CA ASP A 98 -4.19 -1.10 -6.73
C ASP A 98 -4.35 -1.66 -5.31
N LEU A 99 -4.27 -0.84 -4.26
CA LEU A 99 -4.21 -1.35 -2.88
C LEU A 99 -5.56 -1.64 -2.25
N LEU A 100 -6.60 -0.85 -2.51
CA LEU A 100 -7.88 -1.08 -1.84
C LEU A 100 -8.51 -2.42 -2.22
N PRO A 101 -8.52 -2.87 -3.51
CA PRO A 101 -8.98 -4.21 -3.83
C PRO A 101 -8.17 -5.32 -3.15
N ARG A 102 -6.84 -5.14 -3.00
CA ARG A 102 -5.98 -6.09 -2.28
C ARG A 102 -6.39 -6.18 -0.81
N VAL A 103 -6.55 -5.02 -0.15
CA VAL A 103 -6.98 -4.94 1.25
C VAL A 103 -8.35 -5.57 1.44
N ARG A 104 -9.32 -5.27 0.56
CA ARG A 104 -10.65 -5.91 0.61
C ARG A 104 -10.52 -7.43 0.60
N ASN A 105 -9.84 -7.99 -0.41
CA ASN A 105 -9.71 -9.43 -0.54
C ASN A 105 -8.91 -10.06 0.62
N GLY A 106 -7.85 -9.38 1.08
CA GLY A 106 -7.05 -9.82 2.23
C GLY A 106 -7.91 -9.94 3.50
N LEU A 107 -8.70 -8.91 3.81
CA LEU A 107 -9.63 -8.93 4.94
C LEU A 107 -10.70 -10.02 4.78
N GLU A 108 -11.32 -10.15 3.60
CA GLU A 108 -12.34 -11.18 3.32
C GLU A 108 -11.78 -12.60 3.51
N VAL A 109 -10.60 -12.90 2.98
CA VAL A 109 -9.93 -14.21 3.11
C VAL A 109 -9.56 -14.52 4.57
N LEU A 110 -9.27 -13.48 5.36
CA LEU A 110 -9.06 -13.61 6.81
C LEU A 110 -10.37 -13.79 7.59
N GLY A 111 -11.52 -13.54 6.97
CA GLY A 111 -12.84 -13.58 7.61
C GLY A 111 -13.18 -12.30 8.39
N LEU A 112 -12.55 -11.18 8.03
CA LEU A 112 -12.74 -9.87 8.65
C LEU A 112 -13.74 -9.03 7.84
N PRO A 113 -14.51 -8.14 8.50
CA PRO A 113 -15.48 -7.30 7.82
C PRO A 113 -14.80 -6.24 6.93
N VAL A 114 -15.48 -5.89 5.83
CA VAL A 114 -15.12 -4.79 4.93
C VAL A 114 -16.30 -3.83 4.89
N GLY A 115 -16.31 -2.84 5.78
CA GLY A 115 -17.42 -1.88 5.90
C GLY A 115 -17.32 -0.64 5.00
N TRP A 116 -16.21 -0.47 4.29
CA TRP A 116 -15.84 0.78 3.62
C TRP A 116 -16.10 0.81 2.09
N VAL A 117 -16.70 -0.25 1.54
CA VAL A 117 -17.16 -0.29 0.14
C VAL A 117 -18.69 -0.20 0.13
N PRO A 118 -19.28 0.96 -0.18
CA PRO A 118 -20.73 1.11 -0.20
C PRO A 118 -21.37 0.37 -1.38
N GLU A 119 -22.51 -0.28 -1.14
CA GLU A 119 -23.32 -0.92 -2.20
C GLU A 119 -23.89 0.10 -3.19
N GLU A 120 -24.30 1.26 -2.68
CA GLU A 120 -24.80 2.40 -3.45
C GLU A 120 -23.94 3.64 -3.17
N PRO A 121 -22.83 3.85 -3.92
CA PRO A 121 -21.93 4.97 -3.68
C PRO A 121 -22.59 6.33 -3.94
N VAL A 122 -22.49 7.24 -2.98
CA VAL A 122 -22.78 8.67 -3.17
C VAL A 122 -21.48 9.37 -3.53
N TRP A 123 -21.30 9.69 -4.82
CA TRP A 123 -20.07 10.27 -5.34
C TRP A 123 -19.83 11.69 -4.83
N ASP A 124 -18.61 11.98 -4.39
CA ASP A 124 -18.21 13.30 -3.89
C ASP A 124 -17.07 13.88 -4.74
N PRO A 125 -17.32 14.96 -5.51
CA PRO A 125 -16.28 15.63 -6.30
C PRO A 125 -15.37 16.56 -5.48
N GLY A 126 -15.70 16.82 -4.20
CA GLY A 126 -14.99 17.74 -3.32
C GLY A 126 -13.90 17.09 -2.47
N ILE A 127 -13.76 15.76 -2.51
CA ILE A 127 -12.73 15.04 -1.74
C ILE A 127 -11.35 15.28 -2.35
N ASP A 128 -10.46 15.89 -1.58
CA ASP A 128 -9.03 15.93 -1.88
C ASP A 128 -8.38 14.59 -1.48
N ALA A 129 -8.23 13.70 -2.45
CA ALA A 129 -7.72 12.36 -2.20
C ALA A 129 -6.25 12.36 -1.71
N ALA A 130 -5.46 13.39 -2.03
CA ALA A 130 -4.10 13.52 -1.53
C ALA A 130 -4.11 13.91 -0.04
N ASP A 131 -4.93 14.87 0.34
CA ASP A 131 -5.12 15.24 1.76
C ASP A 131 -5.60 14.05 2.59
N VAL A 132 -6.64 13.34 2.12
CA VAL A 132 -7.16 12.15 2.81
C VAL A 132 -6.08 11.08 2.94
N LEU A 133 -5.24 10.85 1.92
CA LEU A 133 -4.14 9.91 2.02
C LEU A 133 -3.10 10.33 3.06
N PHE A 134 -2.50 11.50 2.89
CA PHE A 134 -1.30 11.89 3.63
C PHE A 134 -1.60 12.39 5.04
N ASN A 135 -2.77 13.01 5.27
CA ASN A 135 -3.11 13.63 6.54
C ASN A 135 -4.10 12.80 7.37
N GLN A 136 -4.81 11.84 6.76
CA GLN A 136 -5.82 11.03 7.48
C GLN A 136 -5.47 9.53 7.47
N LEU A 137 -5.34 8.91 6.29
CA LEU A 137 -5.17 7.47 6.16
C LEU A 137 -3.81 6.99 6.68
N LEU A 138 -2.71 7.51 6.13
CA LEU A 138 -1.36 7.04 6.49
C LEU A 138 -1.04 7.29 7.98
N PRO A 139 -1.34 8.48 8.55
CA PRO A 139 -1.14 8.71 9.97
C PRO A 139 -2.10 7.89 10.84
N GLY A 140 -3.36 7.74 10.43
CA GLY A 140 -4.35 6.94 11.15
C GLY A 140 -3.95 5.47 11.27
N VAL A 141 -3.43 4.86 10.19
CA VAL A 141 -2.86 3.50 10.26
C VAL A 141 -1.61 3.47 11.14
N ALA A 142 -0.73 4.46 11.04
CA ALA A 142 0.50 4.53 11.86
C ALA A 142 0.24 4.63 13.38
N ARG A 143 -0.92 5.14 13.77
CA ARG A 143 -1.37 5.24 15.17
C ARG A 143 -1.93 3.93 15.73
N LEU A 144 -2.18 2.92 14.90
CA LEU A 144 -2.52 1.59 15.40
C LEU A 144 -1.34 1.00 16.19
N LYS A 145 -1.66 0.18 17.21
CA LYS A 145 -0.69 -0.36 18.20
C LYS A 145 -1.07 -1.78 18.67
N SER A 146 -1.95 -2.46 17.97
CA SER A 146 -2.41 -3.80 18.34
C SER A 146 -1.42 -4.85 17.82
N LEU A 147 -0.72 -4.56 16.71
CA LEU A 147 0.44 -5.31 16.25
C LEU A 147 1.72 -4.82 16.95
N ASP A 148 2.63 -5.75 17.27
CA ASP A 148 3.89 -5.39 17.91
C ASP A 148 4.83 -4.68 16.91
N PRO A 149 5.67 -3.74 17.38
CA PRO A 149 6.50 -2.93 16.50
C PRO A 149 7.53 -3.76 15.70
N VAL A 150 7.96 -4.92 16.20
CA VAL A 150 8.90 -5.78 15.47
C VAL A 150 8.20 -6.40 14.26
N THR A 151 7.00 -6.96 14.42
CA THR A 151 6.23 -7.50 13.30
C THR A 151 5.88 -6.40 12.29
N THR A 152 5.45 -5.21 12.74
CA THR A 152 5.18 -4.06 11.85
C THR A 152 6.42 -3.68 11.02
N GLU A 153 7.60 -3.64 11.63
CA GLU A 153 8.84 -3.32 10.92
C GLU A 153 9.27 -4.42 9.95
N VAL A 154 9.12 -5.70 10.34
CA VAL A 154 9.40 -6.86 9.49
C VAL A 154 8.59 -6.82 8.19
N VAL A 155 7.28 -6.58 8.28
CA VAL A 155 6.43 -6.51 7.07
C VAL A 155 6.66 -5.22 6.27
N ARG A 156 7.01 -4.11 6.93
CA ARG A 156 7.42 -2.87 6.25
C ARG A 156 8.67 -3.11 5.40
N LEU A 157 9.69 -3.74 5.96
CA LEU A 157 10.95 -4.02 5.26
C LEU A 157 10.75 -5.02 4.13
N ARG A 158 9.90 -6.03 4.31
CA ARG A 158 9.53 -6.94 3.22
C ARG A 158 8.88 -6.21 2.05
N GLY A 159 7.93 -5.32 2.32
CA GLY A 159 7.30 -4.47 1.30
C GLY A 159 8.29 -3.49 0.65
N ALA A 160 9.23 -2.93 1.42
CA ALA A 160 10.27 -2.05 0.90
C ALA A 160 11.22 -2.77 -0.09
N VAL A 161 11.57 -4.02 0.20
CA VAL A 161 12.31 -4.90 -0.73
C VAL A 161 11.47 -5.17 -1.97
N ALA A 162 10.21 -5.60 -1.79
CA ALA A 162 9.32 -5.95 -2.89
C ALA A 162 9.11 -4.80 -3.89
N HIS A 163 8.99 -3.57 -3.41
CA HIS A 163 8.84 -2.38 -4.26
C HIS A 163 10.16 -1.69 -4.59
N ASN A 164 11.30 -2.24 -4.17
CA ASN A 164 12.64 -1.66 -4.31
C ASN A 164 12.75 -0.19 -3.84
N CYS A 165 12.01 0.22 -2.80
CA CYS A 165 12.02 1.59 -2.28
C CYS A 165 13.35 1.91 -1.58
N ARG A 166 14.21 2.75 -2.18
CA ARG A 166 15.55 3.04 -1.62
C ARG A 166 15.47 3.84 -0.32
N LEU A 167 14.58 4.83 -0.25
CA LEU A 167 14.26 5.57 0.97
C LEU A 167 13.88 4.63 2.12
N CYS A 168 12.91 3.75 1.87
CA CYS A 168 12.37 2.85 2.88
C CYS A 168 13.42 1.86 3.40
N LYS A 169 14.29 1.35 2.52
CA LYS A 169 15.38 0.43 2.89
C LYS A 169 16.46 1.11 3.73
N SER A 170 16.66 2.42 3.55
CA SER A 170 17.64 3.22 4.32
C SER A 170 17.18 3.61 5.73
N LEU A 171 16.01 3.15 6.18
CA LEU A 171 15.38 3.55 7.44
C LEU A 171 15.10 2.35 8.35
N ARG A 172 15.15 2.58 9.66
CA ARG A 172 14.69 1.64 10.70
C ARG A 172 13.78 2.33 11.71
N GLU A 173 12.68 1.67 12.06
CA GLU A 173 11.76 2.17 13.08
C GLU A 173 12.35 1.94 14.49
N GLY A 174 12.39 3.00 15.29
CA GLY A 174 13.10 3.03 16.55
C GLY A 174 12.48 2.18 17.64
N ASN A 175 11.15 2.12 17.73
CA ASN A 175 10.47 1.29 18.71
C ASN A 175 10.65 -0.20 18.39
N ALA A 176 10.74 -0.58 17.12
CA ALA A 176 11.05 -1.94 16.68
C ALA A 176 12.46 -2.35 17.10
N LEU A 177 13.45 -1.46 16.93
CA LEU A 177 14.81 -1.68 17.42
C LEU A 177 14.85 -1.81 18.95
N ASP A 178 14.16 -0.93 19.67
CA ASP A 178 14.10 -0.95 21.14
C ASP A 178 13.38 -2.20 21.67
N ALA A 179 12.45 -2.77 20.89
CA ALA A 179 11.73 -4.01 21.19
C ALA A 179 12.51 -5.29 20.81
N GLY A 180 13.75 -5.17 20.34
CA GLY A 180 14.63 -6.32 20.04
C GLY A 180 14.76 -6.66 18.56
N GLY A 181 14.18 -5.86 17.67
CA GLY A 181 14.49 -5.89 16.24
C GLY A 181 15.96 -5.53 15.99
N SER A 182 16.56 -6.13 14.97
CA SER A 182 18.00 -5.96 14.68
C SER A 182 18.30 -6.15 13.21
N GLU A 183 19.40 -5.56 12.73
CA GLU A 183 19.84 -5.75 11.34
C GLU A 183 20.02 -7.24 11.00
N SER A 184 20.57 -8.06 11.90
CA SER A 184 20.71 -9.50 11.66
C SER A 184 19.37 -10.22 11.48
N MET A 185 18.33 -9.80 12.20
CA MET A 185 16.98 -10.33 11.99
C MET A 185 16.39 -9.83 10.65
N TYR A 186 16.67 -8.58 10.29
CA TYR A 186 16.13 -7.97 9.08
C TYR A 186 16.79 -8.47 7.80
N ASP A 187 18.08 -8.82 7.84
CA ASP A 187 18.80 -9.46 6.73
C ASP A 187 18.18 -10.81 6.35
N ASP A 188 17.58 -11.52 7.32
CA ASP A 188 16.91 -12.81 7.11
C ASP A 188 15.53 -12.67 6.44
N ILE A 189 14.95 -11.46 6.33
CA ILE A 189 13.58 -11.26 5.82
C ILE A 189 13.42 -11.76 4.39
N GLU A 190 14.43 -11.66 3.52
CA GLU A 190 14.32 -12.15 2.14
C GLU A 190 14.33 -13.68 2.02
N HIS A 191 14.82 -14.36 3.06
CA HIS A 191 14.94 -15.81 3.16
C HIS A 191 14.24 -16.35 4.42
N PHE A 192 13.12 -15.72 4.77
CA PHE A 192 12.47 -15.88 6.08
C PHE A 192 12.06 -17.31 6.44
N GLU A 193 11.77 -18.17 5.45
CA GLU A 193 11.35 -19.55 5.73
C GLU A 193 12.45 -20.35 6.46
N SER A 194 13.72 -20.11 6.11
CA SER A 194 14.88 -20.77 6.74
C SER A 194 15.46 -20.02 7.93
N SER A 195 14.94 -18.83 8.26
CA SER A 195 15.46 -18.02 9.37
C SER A 195 15.23 -18.71 10.72
N GLU A 196 16.25 -18.70 11.57
CA GLU A 196 16.16 -19.07 12.98
C GLU A 196 15.88 -17.86 13.89
N LEU A 197 16.05 -16.63 13.36
CA LEU A 197 15.83 -15.37 14.09
C LEU A 197 14.37 -14.91 14.03
N LEU A 198 13.63 -15.32 13.00
CA LEU A 198 12.21 -14.99 12.82
C LEU A 198 11.31 -16.04 13.46
N THR A 199 10.31 -15.59 14.23
CA THR A 199 9.29 -16.45 14.84
C THR A 199 8.32 -16.99 13.80
N ASP A 200 7.55 -18.02 14.14
CA ASP A 200 6.50 -18.54 13.26
C ASP A 200 5.42 -17.48 12.94
N ALA A 201 5.13 -16.59 13.90
CA ALA A 201 4.25 -15.45 13.68
C ALA A 201 4.82 -14.48 12.63
N HIS A 202 6.12 -14.14 12.70
CA HIS A 202 6.78 -13.31 11.68
C HIS A 202 6.71 -13.97 10.30
N LYS A 203 7.00 -15.28 10.21
CA LYS A 203 6.94 -16.03 8.95
C LYS A 203 5.51 -16.04 8.39
N ALA A 204 4.50 -16.21 9.22
CA ALA A 204 3.09 -16.13 8.81
C ALA A 204 2.74 -14.74 8.26
N ALA A 205 3.15 -13.67 8.94
CA ALA A 205 2.95 -12.29 8.47
C ALA A 205 3.69 -12.01 7.15
N LEU A 206 4.90 -12.53 6.97
CA LEU A 206 5.69 -12.38 5.74
C LEU A 206 5.06 -13.13 4.54
N ARG A 207 4.60 -14.37 4.73
CA ARG A 207 3.86 -15.09 3.68
C ARG A 207 2.59 -14.35 3.26
N TYR A 208 1.87 -13.80 4.23
CA TYR A 208 0.67 -13.02 3.95
C TYR A 208 0.99 -11.72 3.22
N THR A 209 2.05 -11.02 3.63
CA THR A 209 2.57 -9.82 2.96
C THR A 209 2.93 -10.11 1.51
N ASP A 210 3.68 -11.19 1.25
CA ASP A 210 4.03 -11.62 -0.11
C ASP A 210 2.80 -11.99 -0.94
N ALA A 211 1.84 -12.71 -0.35
CA ALA A 211 0.60 -13.06 -1.03
C ALA A 211 -0.20 -11.81 -1.42
N LEU A 212 -0.30 -10.83 -0.52
CA LEU A 212 -1.02 -9.58 -0.75
C LEU A 212 -0.34 -8.68 -1.80
N ILE A 213 1.00 -8.71 -1.89
CA ILE A 213 1.78 -7.92 -2.87
C ILE A 213 1.86 -8.59 -4.24
N TRP A 214 2.05 -9.91 -4.31
CA TRP A 214 2.37 -10.58 -5.57
C TRP A 214 1.26 -11.44 -6.15
N SER A 215 0.32 -11.88 -5.32
CA SER A 215 -0.75 -12.78 -5.77
C SER A 215 -2.07 -12.55 -5.01
N PRO A 216 -2.57 -11.31 -4.93
CA PRO A 216 -3.64 -10.96 -4.01
C PRO A 216 -4.95 -11.68 -4.31
N ALA A 217 -5.25 -12.03 -5.56
CA ALA A 217 -6.43 -12.83 -5.92
C ALA A 217 -6.30 -14.34 -5.59
N ARG A 218 -5.12 -14.80 -5.15
CA ARG A 218 -4.82 -16.22 -4.91
C ARG A 218 -4.19 -16.47 -3.54
N ILE A 219 -4.55 -15.66 -2.53
CA ILE A 219 -4.16 -15.90 -1.14
C ILE A 219 -4.72 -17.25 -0.71
N SER A 220 -3.84 -18.19 -0.40
CA SER A 220 -4.26 -19.57 -0.10
C SER A 220 -4.93 -19.68 1.26
N PRO A 221 -5.84 -20.65 1.47
CA PRO A 221 -6.43 -20.92 2.77
C PRO A 221 -5.38 -21.23 3.85
N ALA A 222 -4.22 -21.79 3.49
CA ALA A 222 -3.12 -22.07 4.40
C ALA A 222 -2.45 -20.79 4.92
N VAL A 223 -2.22 -19.80 4.03
CA VAL A 223 -1.71 -18.48 4.43
C VAL A 223 -2.68 -17.78 5.37
N ALA A 224 -3.97 -17.78 5.04
CA ALA A 224 -5.01 -17.17 5.87
C ALA A 224 -5.14 -17.84 7.25
N SER A 225 -5.07 -19.18 7.29
CA SER A 225 -5.13 -19.92 8.55
C SER A 225 -3.90 -19.68 9.43
N ALA A 226 -2.70 -19.60 8.85
CA ALA A 226 -1.49 -19.27 9.61
C ALA A 226 -1.56 -17.86 10.23
N VAL A 227 -2.11 -16.88 9.52
CA VAL A 227 -2.36 -15.54 10.12
C VAL A 227 -3.34 -15.65 11.29
N ARG A 228 -4.47 -16.36 11.12
CA ARG A 228 -5.46 -16.54 12.19
C ARG A 228 -4.94 -17.35 13.39
N GLU A 229 -3.94 -18.18 13.19
CA GLU A 229 -3.31 -18.96 14.26
C GLU A 229 -2.46 -18.08 15.18
N HIS A 230 -1.75 -17.10 14.62
CA HIS A 230 -0.80 -16.27 15.37
C HIS A 230 -1.32 -14.89 15.76
N PHE A 231 -2.31 -14.36 15.04
CA PHE A 231 -2.79 -12.98 15.21
C PHE A 231 -4.29 -12.96 15.56
N SER A 232 -4.64 -12.12 16.52
CA SER A 232 -6.04 -11.76 16.78
C SER A 232 -6.66 -11.07 15.56
N GLN A 233 -7.99 -10.96 15.52
CA GLN A 233 -8.69 -10.26 14.43
C GLN A 233 -8.23 -8.80 14.29
N GLU A 234 -7.97 -8.13 15.41
CA GLU A 234 -7.49 -6.74 15.43
C GLU A 234 -6.07 -6.63 14.88
N GLN A 235 -5.16 -7.53 15.30
CA GLN A 235 -3.80 -7.62 14.77
C GLN A 235 -3.77 -7.97 13.28
N ALA A 236 -4.62 -8.88 12.82
CA ALA A 236 -4.69 -9.28 11.42
C ALA A 236 -5.25 -8.14 10.53
N ARG A 237 -6.19 -7.35 11.07
CA ARG A 237 -6.66 -6.12 10.41
C ARG A 237 -5.54 -5.08 10.33
N GLU A 238 -4.85 -4.82 11.43
CA GLU A 238 -3.72 -3.89 11.49
C GLU A 238 -2.60 -4.31 10.55
N LEU A 239 -2.19 -5.58 10.56
CA LEU A 239 -1.22 -6.17 9.62
C LEU A 239 -1.59 -5.88 8.16
N THR A 240 -2.86 -6.08 7.78
CA THR A 240 -3.33 -5.82 6.41
C THR A 240 -3.25 -4.34 6.06
N LEU A 241 -3.60 -3.46 6.99
CA LEU A 241 -3.54 -2.01 6.79
C LEU A 241 -2.10 -1.48 6.80
N ASP A 242 -1.20 -2.05 7.60
CA ASP A 242 0.22 -1.74 7.60
C ASP A 242 0.84 -2.07 6.25
N VAL A 243 0.52 -3.22 5.65
CA VAL A 243 0.99 -3.54 4.29
C VAL A 243 0.53 -2.49 3.28
N MET A 244 -0.73 -2.03 3.35
CA MET A 244 -1.23 -0.94 2.51
C MET A 244 -0.51 0.39 2.77
N ARG A 245 -0.38 0.80 4.04
CA ARG A 245 0.32 2.03 4.43
C ARG A 245 1.74 2.01 3.91
N ASN A 246 2.45 0.91 4.11
CA ASN A 246 3.84 0.75 3.67
C ASN A 246 3.96 0.75 2.14
N ALA A 247 2.96 0.21 1.43
CA ALA A 247 2.87 0.26 -0.03
C ALA A 247 2.59 1.67 -0.60
N SER A 248 2.33 2.70 0.21
CA SER A 248 2.35 4.09 -0.26
C SER A 248 3.70 4.48 -0.86
N ASN A 249 4.78 3.76 -0.50
CA ASN A 249 6.08 3.90 -1.14
C ASN A 249 6.06 3.68 -2.66
N LYS A 250 5.07 2.96 -3.20
CA LYS A 250 4.88 2.79 -4.64
C LYS A 250 4.71 4.13 -5.35
N ILE A 251 4.11 5.14 -4.70
CA ILE A 251 3.98 6.50 -5.25
C ILE A 251 5.36 7.13 -5.47
N ALA A 252 6.25 7.03 -4.48
CA ALA A 252 7.60 7.58 -4.58
C ALA A 252 8.43 6.80 -5.63
N VAL A 253 8.35 5.47 -5.63
CA VAL A 253 9.11 4.61 -6.56
C VAL A 253 8.66 4.82 -8.01
N SER A 254 7.34 4.88 -8.26
CA SER A 254 6.81 5.08 -9.61
C SER A 254 7.25 6.40 -10.21
N LEU A 255 7.49 7.42 -9.38
CA LEU A 255 7.96 8.75 -9.76
C LEU A 255 9.47 8.95 -9.59
N LYS A 256 10.22 7.91 -9.20
CA LYS A 256 11.68 7.97 -8.93
C LYS A 256 12.07 8.98 -7.84
N ALA A 257 11.14 9.27 -6.93
CA ALA A 257 11.27 10.19 -5.79
C ALA A 257 11.67 9.48 -4.48
N ASP A 258 12.15 8.24 -4.56
CA ASP A 258 12.47 7.38 -3.43
C ASP A 258 13.95 7.43 -3.01
N GLN A 259 14.64 8.55 -3.17
CA GLN A 259 16.07 8.66 -2.83
C GLN A 259 16.34 8.20 -1.39
N ALA A 260 17.38 7.37 -1.20
CA ALA A 260 17.82 6.93 0.12
C ALA A 260 18.15 8.14 1.01
N ARG A 261 17.78 8.06 2.29
CA ARG A 261 18.03 9.13 3.25
C ARG A 261 19.51 9.21 3.63
N VAL A 262 20.16 8.05 3.76
CA VAL A 262 21.60 7.91 4.02
C VAL A 262 22.28 7.14 2.90
N ALA A 263 23.55 7.45 2.65
CA ALA A 263 24.35 6.81 1.59
C ALA A 263 24.80 5.40 1.97
N GLU A 264 25.09 5.16 3.25
CA GLU A 264 25.51 3.88 3.80
C GLU A 264 24.79 3.62 5.13
N GLY A 265 24.55 2.34 5.44
CA GLY A 265 23.85 1.93 6.66
C GLY A 265 22.38 2.31 6.68
N THR A 266 21.86 2.56 7.87
CA THR A 266 20.45 2.87 8.12
C THR A 266 20.33 4.06 9.07
N ASP A 267 19.30 4.89 8.86
CA ASP A 267 18.93 5.97 9.75
C ASP A 267 17.69 5.59 10.58
N ARG A 268 17.63 6.08 11.81
CA ARG A 268 16.54 5.76 12.74
C ARG A 268 15.45 6.82 12.65
N TYR A 269 14.20 6.37 12.59
CA TYR A 269 13.02 7.22 12.72
C TYR A 269 12.07 6.66 13.77
N VAL A 270 11.15 7.48 14.26
CA VAL A 270 10.03 7.05 15.09
C VAL A 270 8.73 7.58 14.50
N ILE A 271 7.63 6.92 14.84
CA ILE A 271 6.28 7.45 14.60
C ILE A 271 5.83 8.18 15.86
N ASP A 272 5.49 9.47 15.74
CA ASP A 272 4.97 10.24 16.87
C ASP A 272 3.51 9.92 17.21
N ALA A 273 2.97 10.58 18.23
CA ALA A 273 1.59 10.37 18.69
C ALA A 273 0.54 10.74 17.62
N ASP A 274 0.89 11.61 16.68
CA ASP A 274 0.02 12.04 15.58
C ASP A 274 0.17 11.12 14.36
N GLY A 275 1.00 10.08 14.43
CA GLY A 275 1.23 9.14 13.33
C GLY A 275 2.23 9.64 12.28
N GLN A 276 2.97 10.71 12.58
CA GLN A 276 3.94 11.32 11.68
C GLN A 276 5.33 10.71 11.88
N THR A 277 6.08 10.64 10.78
CA THR A 277 7.48 10.19 10.80
C THR A 277 8.39 11.30 11.32
N VAL A 278 9.06 11.04 12.43
CA VAL A 278 10.07 11.92 13.03
C VAL A 278 11.43 11.26 12.94
N PHE A 279 12.39 11.93 12.31
CA PHE A 279 13.76 11.44 12.20
C PHE A 279 14.58 11.92 13.39
N ALA A 280 15.59 11.14 13.79
CA ALA A 280 16.64 11.67 14.66
C ALA A 280 17.33 12.86 13.96
N GLU A 281 17.71 13.89 14.72
CA GLU A 281 18.59 14.95 14.19
C GLU A 281 19.93 14.30 13.82
N LEU A 282 20.38 14.54 12.58
CA LEU A 282 21.67 14.05 12.05
C LEU A 282 22.85 14.76 12.72
#